data_AF-A0A7Y9E706-F1
#
_entry.id   AF-A0A7Y9E706-F1
#
_cell.length_a   1.000
_cell.length_b   1.000
_cell.length_c   1.000
_cell.angle_alpha   90.00
_cell.angle_beta   90.00
_cell.angle_gamma   90.00
#
_symmetry.space_group_name_H-M   'P 1'
#
loop_
_entity.id
_entity.type
_entity.pdbx_description
1 polymer ?
#
loop_
_entity_poly.entity_id
_entity_poly.type
_entity_poly.pdbx_seq_one_letter_code
_entity_poly.pdbx_strand_id
1 'polypeptide(L)' 'MSERAVPFHCPYCGDTDLWPHEAAHGGWECRSCLRAFTVKMLGQLRPSPTPGGAS' A
#
# COMPACT_ATOMS: atom_id res chain seq x y z
N MET A 1 -11.95 5.86 -13.10
CA MET A 1 -10.64 5.24 -12.81
C MET A 1 -10.84 4.38 -11.57
N SER A 2 -10.54 3.09 -11.61
CA SER A 2 -10.84 2.21 -10.47
C SER A 2 -10.01 2.64 -9.26
N GLU A 3 -10.67 3.08 -8.18
CA GLU A 3 -10.05 3.53 -6.93
C GLU A 3 -9.42 2.38 -6.11
N ARG A 4 -9.46 1.15 -6.65
CA ARG A 4 -8.95 -0.06 -6.02
C ARG A 4 -7.50 -0.32 -6.45
N ALA A 5 -6.55 0.20 -5.68
CA ALA A 5 -5.18 -0.27 -5.73
C ALA A 5 -5.10 -1.69 -5.17
N VAL A 6 -4.50 -2.61 -5.93
CA VAL A 6 -4.22 -3.98 -5.49
C VAL A 6 -2.75 -4.04 -5.07
N PRO A 7 -2.43 -4.32 -3.79
CA PRO A 7 -1.06 -4.63 -3.40
C PRO A 7 -0.64 -5.96 -4.02
N PHE A 8 0.58 -6.03 -4.56
CA PHE A 8 1.14 -7.27 -5.11
C PHE A 8 1.96 -8.06 -4.08
N HIS A 9 2.47 -7.39 -3.04
CA HIS A 9 3.29 -8.00 -2.00
C HIS A 9 2.85 -7.55 -0.61
N CYS A 10 2.83 -8.47 0.34
CA CYS A 10 2.57 -8.17 1.75
C CYS A 10 3.69 -7.24 2.26
N PRO A 11 3.37 -6.05 2.81
CA PRO A 11 4.38 -5.12 3.31
C PRO A 11 5.16 -5.68 4.50
N TYR A 12 4.72 -6.81 5.06
CA TYR A 12 5.33 -7.38 6.25
C TYR A 12 6.10 -8.69 6.04
N CYS A 13 5.80 -9.48 5.01
CA CYS A 13 6.51 -10.75 4.75
C CYS A 13 6.90 -10.96 3.29
N GLY A 14 6.52 -10.05 2.38
CA GLY A 14 6.87 -10.13 0.95
C GLY A 14 6.06 -11.13 0.12
N ASP A 15 5.24 -11.96 0.76
CA ASP A 15 4.38 -12.95 0.10
C ASP A 15 3.27 -12.28 -0.74
N THR A 16 2.74 -13.02 -1.69
CA THR A 16 1.72 -12.57 -2.66
C THR A 16 0.32 -13.13 -2.37
N ASP A 17 0.14 -13.99 -1.35
CA ASP A 17 -1.18 -14.52 -0.95
C ASP A 17 -2.02 -13.46 -0.20
N LEU A 18 -2.48 -12.45 -0.97
CA LEU A 18 -3.22 -11.28 -0.51
C LEU A 18 -4.69 -11.33 -0.91
N TRP A 19 -5.58 -11.08 0.05
CA TRP A 19 -7.02 -11.13 -0.15
C TRP A 19 -7.70 -9.85 0.35
N PRO A 20 -8.80 -9.39 -0.29
CA PRO A 20 -9.58 -8.27 0.21
C PRO A 20 -10.16 -8.58 1.59
N HIS A 21 -10.14 -7.59 2.48
CA HIS A 21 -10.69 -7.71 3.82
C HIS A 21 -11.70 -6.58 4.10
N GLU A 22 -12.93 -6.97 4.43
CA GLU A 22 -14.07 -6.06 4.62
C GLU A 22 -14.06 -5.27 5.94
N ALA A 23 -13.10 -5.49 6.84
CA ALA A 23 -13.06 -4.75 8.12
C ALA A 23 -12.83 -3.24 7.94
N ALA A 24 -12.27 -2.81 6.80
CA ALA A 24 -12.04 -1.41 6.50
C ALA A 24 -12.01 -1.14 4.99
N HIS A 25 -12.30 0.09 4.58
CA HIS A 25 -12.12 0.53 3.20
C HIS A 25 -10.67 0.35 2.74
N GLY A 26 -10.48 -0.33 1.62
CA GLY A 26 -9.14 -0.68 1.14
C GLY A 26 -8.42 -1.69 2.04
N GLY A 27 -9.15 -2.47 2.84
CA GLY A 27 -8.62 -3.52 3.69
C GLY A 27 -8.13 -4.73 2.90
N TRP A 28 -7.02 -5.30 3.38
CA TRP A 28 -6.36 -6.47 2.85
C TRP A 28 -5.87 -7.36 3.99
N GLU A 29 -5.88 -8.67 3.76
CA GLU A 29 -5.22 -9.65 4.62
C GLU A 29 -4.14 -10.40 3.83
N CYS A 30 -3.04 -10.74 4.50
CA CYS A 30 -2.07 -11.71 4.00
C CYS A 30 -2.29 -13.04 4.71
N ARG A 31 -2.61 -14.09 3.96
CA ARG A 31 -2.90 -15.41 4.53
C ARG A 31 -1.65 -16.19 4.91
N SER A 32 -0.49 -15.87 4.33
CA SER A 32 0.79 -16.48 4.72
C SER A 32 1.27 -16.08 6.11
N CYS A 33 1.05 -14.82 6.52
CA CYS A 33 1.50 -14.31 7.84
C CYS A 33 0.38 -13.79 8.74
N LEU A 34 -0.88 -13.99 8.34
CA LEU A 34 -2.11 -13.69 9.11
C LEU A 34 -2.23 -12.23 9.58
N ARG A 35 -1.69 -11.28 8.80
CA ARG A 35 -1.76 -9.85 9.11
C ARG A 35 -2.74 -9.13 8.20
N ALA A 36 -3.55 -8.27 8.79
CA ALA A 36 -4.47 -7.35 8.11
C ALA A 36 -3.90 -5.93 8.05
N PHE A 37 -4.15 -5.22 6.96
CA PHE A 37 -3.73 -3.83 6.74
C PHE A 37 -4.67 -3.10 5.77
N THR A 38 -4.58 -1.78 5.69
CA THR A 38 -5.36 -0.95 4.75
C THR A 38 -4.47 -0.21 3.77
N VAL A 39 -4.87 -0.15 2.50
CA VAL A 39 -4.22 0.67 1.47
C VAL A 39 -5.04 1.93 1.22
N LYS A 40 -4.37 3.09 1.21
CA LYS A 40 -5.01 4.39 0.97
C LYS A 40 -4.23 5.20 -0.07
N MET A 41 -4.92 5.67 -1.10
CA MET A 41 -4.38 6.67 -2.01
C MET A 41 -4.38 8.04 -1.32
N LEU A 42 -3.21 8.66 -1.21
CA LEU A 42 -3.05 9.98 -0.60
C LEU A 42 -3.17 11.14 -1.61
N GLY A 43 -2.96 10.85 -2.91
CA GLY A 43 -2.89 11.82 -4.00
C GLY A 43 -1.61 11.68 -4.80
N GLN A 44 -1.45 12.50 -5.84
CA GLN A 44 -0.18 12.61 -6.57
C GLN A 44 0.76 13.57 -5.82
N LEU A 45 1.90 13.05 -5.36
CA LEU A 45 2.94 13.88 -4.77
C LEU A 45 3.63 14.70 -5.87
N ARG A 46 3.78 16.00 -5.64
CA ARG A 46 4.69 16.83 -6.45
C ARG A 46 6.08 16.69 -5.85
N PRO A 47 7.13 16.39 -6.65
CA PRO A 47 8.50 16.46 -6.15
C PRO A 47 8.73 17.86 -5.59
N SER A 48 9.12 17.97 -4.33
CA SER A 48 9.63 19.22 -3.80
C SER A 48 10.96 19.51 -4.48
N PRO A 49 11.19 20.69 -5.09
CA PRO A 49 12.53 21.08 -5.46
C PRO A 49 13.36 21.06 -4.18
N THR A 50 14.32 20.14 -4.08
CA THR A 50 15.25 20.11 -2.95
C THR A 50 16.05 21.41 -3.02
N PRO A 51 15.96 22.31 -2.03
CA PRO A 51 16.87 23.45 -1.98
C PRO A 51 18.22 22.91 -1.48
N GLY A 52 19.12 22.62 -2.42
CA GLY A 52 20.52 22.32 -2.12
C GLY A 52 20.87 20.83 -2.10
N GLY A 53 21.06 20.26 -3.29
CA GLY A 53 22.16 19.32 -3.48
C GLY A 53 23.46 20.13 -3.47
N ALA A 54 23.97 20.43 -2.29
CA ALA A 54 25.30 21.00 -2.10
C ALA A 54 26.28 19.86 -1.80
N SER A 55 27.39 19.88 -2.54
CA SER A 55 28.57 19.00 -2.54
C SER A 55 28.49 17.79 -3.46
#